data_AF-A0A5J6MI75-F1
#
_entry.id   AF-A0A5J6MI75-F1
#
_cell.length_a   1.000
_cell.length_b   1.000
_cell.length_c   1.000
_cell.angle_alpha   90.00
_cell.angle_beta   90.00
_cell.angle_gamma   90.00
#
_symmetry.space_group_name_H-M   'P 1'
#
loop_
_entity.id
_entity.type
_entity.pdbx_description
1 polymer ?
#
loop_
_entity_poly.entity_id
_entity_poly.type
_entity_poly.pdbx_seq_one_letter_code
_entity_poly.pdbx_strand_id
1 'polypeptide(L)'
;MTARRRNGRGAGSKKRSSGRGSARSSIFPIGPRRRGRAPKPSWRRSLLRLAGPPLWLLLALLLGVVAVGFSQGWFASSKPHPVVASAPAPSSSTAVLSTFIPEPLAKPPVPPTDAVAPPPTPTAPVYEESSSAPAVLDSSNEPDEVAALIARPAPATSATGAAPSLPSVGGSATWLAYAVPVPDTRGRPMIAIVIDDVGLDRANSARAIALPGPLTISFMTYAEHLDQQSALAREHGHELMLHVPMEPMDPSLDAGPDALRTDLAPGELKRRLDWDLTRLSGIVGINNHMGSKFSRSTEGMNLVMQALRERGLLFLDSRTIADSVGSKEAAAYGVPHADRDVFLDDDQSPAKIDQMLAELERIARKRGYAVGIGHPHPATIAALQRWLPTAAQRGFVLVPISAIVRRMNGVTG
;
A
#
# COMPACT_ATOMS: atom_id res chain seq x y z
N MET A 1 -6.09 -15.09 72.98
CA MET A 1 -4.67 -15.20 72.54
C MET A 1 -4.58 -14.76 71.08
N THR A 2 -3.92 -13.66 70.67
CA THR A 2 -2.45 -13.36 70.60
C THR A 2 -1.71 -14.22 69.56
N ALA A 3 -0.89 -13.71 68.64
CA ALA A 3 -0.53 -12.34 68.21
C ALA A 3 -0.02 -12.42 66.73
N ARG A 4 -0.28 -11.50 65.79
CA ARG A 4 0.12 -10.08 65.59
C ARG A 4 1.60 -9.83 65.25
N ARG A 5 1.84 -9.19 64.08
CA ARG A 5 3.14 -8.77 63.51
C ARG A 5 4.04 -7.98 64.48
N ARG A 6 5.37 -8.16 64.37
CA ARG A 6 6.36 -7.06 64.23
C ARG A 6 7.79 -7.56 63.93
N ASN A 7 8.52 -6.81 63.09
CA ASN A 7 9.92 -6.45 63.28
C ASN A 7 10.32 -5.35 62.29
N GLY A 8 11.44 -4.64 62.51
CA GLY A 8 11.90 -3.58 61.61
C GLY A 8 13.23 -2.92 61.99
N ARG A 9 13.76 -2.13 61.04
CA ARG A 9 14.82 -1.10 61.10
C ARG A 9 15.98 -1.26 62.10
N GLY A 10 17.19 -1.44 61.55
CA GLY A 10 18.49 -1.16 62.20
C GLY A 10 19.62 -1.69 61.30
N ALA A 11 20.43 -0.94 60.54
CA ALA A 11 21.16 0.33 60.73
C ALA A 11 22.66 0.11 61.07
N GLY A 12 23.53 0.32 60.07
CA GLY A 12 24.90 0.81 60.22
C GLY A 12 26.01 -0.16 60.68
N SER A 13 27.01 -0.39 59.82
CA SER A 13 28.37 -0.75 60.25
C SER A 13 29.42 -0.34 59.22
N LYS A 14 30.55 0.22 59.68
CA LYS A 14 31.75 0.51 58.88
C LYS A 14 32.80 -0.56 59.15
N LYS A 15 33.56 -1.00 58.15
CA LYS A 15 34.88 -1.61 58.36
C LYS A 15 35.86 -1.31 57.22
N ARG A 16 37.16 -1.40 57.52
CA ARG A 16 38.30 -1.01 56.66
C ARG A 16 39.19 -2.22 56.37
N SER A 17 39.65 -2.34 55.13
CA SER A 17 40.97 -2.87 54.74
C SER A 17 41.27 -2.30 53.34
N SER A 18 42.43 -1.72 53.00
CA SER A 18 43.85 -1.96 53.32
C SER A 18 44.52 -3.05 52.47
N GLY A 19 44.80 -2.72 51.21
CA GLY A 19 45.76 -3.43 50.33
C GLY A 19 46.92 -2.51 49.95
N ARG A 20 48.13 -3.05 49.79
CA ARG A 20 49.36 -2.29 49.46
C ARG A 20 49.78 -2.49 48.00
N GLY A 21 50.43 -1.50 47.41
CA GLY A 21 51.11 -1.61 46.11
C GLY A 21 51.83 -0.31 45.75
N SER A 22 53.09 -0.17 46.18
CA SER A 22 53.87 1.08 45.97
C SER A 22 54.85 0.97 44.79
N ALA A 23 55.06 2.12 44.17
CA ALA A 23 55.84 2.37 42.96
C ALA A 23 57.28 1.81 42.93
N ARG A 24 57.80 1.68 41.70
CA ARG A 24 59.21 1.93 41.36
C ARG A 24 59.29 2.71 40.04
N SER A 25 60.28 3.59 39.94
CA SER A 25 60.47 4.52 38.82
C SER A 25 61.89 4.42 38.25
N SER A 26 61.99 4.48 36.92
CA SER A 26 63.23 4.59 36.14
C SER A 26 62.86 5.13 34.74
N ILE A 27 63.08 6.42 34.47
CA ILE A 27 64.31 7.01 33.88
C ILE A 27 64.33 6.89 32.34
N PHE A 28 64.53 8.04 31.67
CA PHE A 28 64.60 8.23 30.21
C PHE A 28 65.87 7.62 29.58
N PRO A 29 65.89 7.39 28.24
CA PRO A 29 66.42 8.41 27.32
C PRO A 29 65.44 8.84 26.21
N ILE A 30 65.75 9.96 25.53
CA ILE A 30 64.98 10.50 24.39
C ILE A 30 65.72 10.19 23.08
N GLY A 31 64.99 9.79 22.04
CA GLY A 31 65.50 9.58 20.67
C GLY A 31 64.56 10.19 19.61
N PRO A 32 65.08 10.75 18.50
CA PRO A 32 64.31 11.64 17.63
C PRO A 32 63.39 10.90 16.62
N ARG A 33 62.09 11.19 16.66
CA ARG A 33 61.14 10.77 15.61
C ARG A 33 61.34 11.60 14.33
N ARG A 34 61.77 10.94 13.24
CA ARG A 34 61.85 11.56 11.89
C ARG A 34 60.46 12.00 11.41
N ARG A 35 60.36 13.21 10.83
CA ARG A 35 59.14 13.71 10.19
C ARG A 35 59.02 13.16 8.76
N GLY A 36 58.11 12.20 8.54
CA GLY A 36 57.71 11.81 7.19
C GLY A 36 56.81 12.86 6.55
N ARG A 37 57.23 13.49 5.45
CA ARG A 37 56.36 14.31 4.59
C ARG A 37 55.64 13.39 3.60
N ALA A 38 54.31 13.41 3.60
CA ALA A 38 53.53 12.85 2.49
C ALA A 38 53.58 13.81 1.28
N PRO A 39 53.78 13.31 0.05
CA PRO A 39 53.73 14.14 -1.15
C PRO A 39 52.28 14.46 -1.56
N LYS A 40 52.05 15.65 -2.12
CA LYS A 40 50.79 15.99 -2.81
C LYS A 40 50.92 15.65 -4.30
N PRO A 41 49.94 14.95 -4.92
CA PRO A 41 49.96 14.73 -6.37
C PRO A 41 49.55 16.03 -7.09
N SER A 42 50.51 16.67 -7.76
CA SER A 42 50.26 17.82 -8.65
C SER A 42 50.36 17.40 -10.11
N TRP A 43 49.23 17.39 -10.83
CA TRP A 43 49.22 17.23 -12.28
C TRP A 43 48.25 18.21 -12.95
N ARG A 44 48.76 18.93 -13.95
CA ARG A 44 48.05 19.81 -14.87
C ARG A 44 48.84 19.81 -16.18
N ARG A 45 48.12 19.88 -17.31
CA ARG A 45 48.65 19.81 -18.71
C ARG A 45 49.07 18.36 -19.08
N SER A 46 48.87 17.87 -20.30
CA SER A 46 48.42 18.54 -21.54
C SER A 46 47.54 17.65 -22.43
N LEU A 47 46.61 18.32 -23.13
CA LEU A 47 46.19 18.12 -24.53
C LEU A 47 46.31 16.74 -25.20
N LEU A 48 45.18 16.27 -25.75
CA LEU A 48 45.11 15.79 -27.14
C LEU A 48 43.81 16.30 -27.78
N ARG A 49 43.84 16.60 -29.08
CA ARG A 49 42.72 17.22 -29.82
C ARG A 49 42.02 16.17 -30.69
N LEU A 50 40.70 16.09 -30.60
CA LEU A 50 39.85 15.47 -31.61
C LEU A 50 38.80 16.50 -32.06
N ALA A 51 38.96 17.01 -33.27
CA ALA A 51 38.11 18.05 -33.84
C ALA A 51 36.92 17.42 -34.59
N GLY A 52 35.89 17.00 -33.83
CA GLY A 52 34.56 16.78 -34.40
C GLY A 52 33.86 18.12 -34.67
N PRO A 53 32.88 18.18 -35.58
CA PRO A 53 32.05 19.38 -35.77
C PRO A 53 31.27 19.70 -34.48
N PRO A 54 31.02 20.98 -34.16
CA PRO A 54 30.33 21.35 -32.93
C PRO A 54 28.90 20.80 -32.90
N LEU A 55 28.56 20.14 -31.79
CA LEU A 55 27.30 19.40 -31.59
C LEU A 55 26.03 20.23 -31.89
N TRP A 56 26.13 21.55 -31.72
CA TRP A 56 25.08 22.53 -32.04
C TRP A 56 24.62 22.50 -33.50
N LEU A 57 25.46 22.12 -34.47
CA LEU A 57 25.06 22.01 -35.87
C LEU A 57 24.07 20.86 -36.10
N LEU A 58 24.22 19.74 -35.38
CA LEU A 58 23.28 18.62 -35.43
C LEU A 58 21.95 18.98 -34.75
N LEU A 59 22.00 19.72 -33.64
CA LEU A 59 20.82 20.18 -32.92
C LEU A 59 19.99 21.19 -33.75
N ALA A 60 20.67 22.10 -34.45
CA ALA A 60 20.03 23.07 -35.34
C ALA A 60 19.34 22.38 -36.54
N LEU A 61 19.97 21.36 -37.12
CA LEU A 61 19.38 20.57 -38.21
C LEU A 61 18.11 19.83 -37.76
N LEU A 62 18.13 19.25 -36.55
CA LEU A 62 16.99 18.52 -36.00
C LEU A 62 15.78 19.43 -35.75
N LEU A 63 16.01 20.63 -35.19
CA LEU A 63 14.96 21.63 -34.97
C LEU A 63 14.34 22.14 -36.28
N GLY A 64 15.13 22.30 -37.34
CA GLY A 64 14.65 22.72 -38.66
C GLY A 64 13.65 21.74 -39.27
N VAL A 65 13.88 20.43 -39.13
CA VAL A 65 12.97 19.39 -39.67
C VAL A 65 11.61 19.39 -38.96
N VAL A 66 11.59 19.57 -37.64
CA VAL A 66 10.36 19.64 -36.85
C VAL A 66 9.51 20.87 -37.22
N ALA A 67 10.15 22.02 -37.45
CA ALA A 67 9.47 23.26 -37.83
C ALA A 67 8.75 23.16 -39.20
N VAL A 68 9.34 22.46 -40.18
CA VAL A 68 8.72 22.26 -41.50
C VAL A 68 7.53 21.29 -41.40
N GLY A 69 7.65 20.22 -40.61
CA GLY A 69 6.59 19.22 -40.43
C GLY A 69 5.28 19.77 -39.85
N PHE A 70 5.34 20.77 -38.97
CA PHE A 70 4.15 21.37 -38.36
C PHE A 70 3.38 22.32 -39.29
N SER A 71 4.01 22.87 -40.34
CA SER A 71 3.41 23.90 -41.20
C SER A 71 2.30 23.39 -42.14
N GLN A 72 2.26 22.08 -42.42
CA GLN A 72 1.32 21.48 -43.38
C GLN A 72 0.05 20.89 -42.74
N GLY A 73 -0.03 20.80 -41.41
CA GLY A 73 -1.14 20.12 -40.71
C GLY A 73 -2.32 21.00 -40.30
N TRP A 74 -2.15 22.32 -40.23
CA TRP A 74 -3.06 23.20 -39.47
C TRP A 74 -4.11 23.96 -40.29
N PHE A 75 -4.02 23.98 -41.63
CA PHE A 75 -4.88 24.80 -42.50
C PHE A 75 -6.01 24.03 -43.22
N ALA A 76 -6.39 22.85 -42.72
CA ALA A 76 -7.24 21.90 -43.45
C ALA A 76 -8.58 21.51 -42.76
N SER A 77 -9.24 22.39 -42.01
CA SER A 77 -10.70 22.34 -41.77
C SER A 77 -11.29 23.59 -41.07
N SER A 78 -11.72 24.57 -41.86
CA SER A 78 -12.58 25.69 -41.41
C SER A 78 -13.57 26.11 -42.50
N LYS A 79 -14.73 25.46 -42.59
CA LYS A 79 -15.84 25.92 -43.44
C LYS A 79 -16.87 26.67 -42.57
N PRO A 80 -17.12 27.98 -42.79
CA PRO A 80 -18.20 28.68 -42.11
C PRO A 80 -19.55 28.30 -42.72
N HIS A 81 -20.57 28.08 -41.87
CA HIS A 81 -21.96 28.05 -42.31
C HIS A 81 -22.57 29.47 -42.25
N PRO A 82 -23.44 29.86 -43.20
CA PRO A 82 -24.06 31.18 -43.22
C PRO A 82 -25.15 31.33 -42.15
N VAL A 83 -25.29 32.53 -41.61
CA VAL A 83 -26.38 32.89 -40.69
C VAL A 83 -27.64 33.24 -41.49
N VAL A 84 -28.78 32.67 -41.10
CA VAL A 84 -30.12 33.13 -41.51
C VAL A 84 -30.96 33.27 -40.24
N ALA A 85 -31.68 34.38 -40.11
CA ALA A 85 -32.54 34.66 -38.96
C ALA A 85 -33.98 34.96 -39.40
N SER A 86 -34.95 34.39 -38.69
CA SER A 86 -36.35 34.84 -38.64
C SER A 86 -37.04 34.26 -37.41
N ALA A 87 -38.09 34.95 -36.96
CA ALA A 87 -38.81 34.68 -35.71
C ALA A 87 -40.19 34.00 -36.00
N PRO A 88 -41.24 34.07 -35.14
CA PRO A 88 -41.85 32.83 -34.63
C PRO A 88 -43.25 32.48 -35.19
N ALA A 89 -43.77 31.36 -34.68
CA ALA A 89 -45.11 30.78 -34.86
C ALA A 89 -46.28 31.72 -34.37
N PRO A 90 -47.60 31.40 -34.49
CA PRO A 90 -48.20 30.07 -34.21
C PRO A 90 -49.54 29.64 -34.89
N SER A 91 -50.00 28.44 -34.50
CA SER A 91 -51.40 28.00 -34.25
C SER A 91 -52.24 27.25 -35.31
N SER A 92 -52.89 26.17 -34.80
CA SER A 92 -54.19 25.57 -35.23
C SER A 92 -54.26 24.80 -36.57
N SER A 93 -55.23 23.89 -36.81
CA SER A 93 -56.02 22.94 -35.98
C SER A 93 -56.88 22.05 -36.90
N THR A 94 -57.43 20.91 -36.42
CA THR A 94 -58.41 19.99 -37.09
C THR A 94 -57.95 19.32 -38.42
N ALA A 95 -58.09 18.00 -38.67
CA ALA A 95 -59.25 17.10 -38.65
C ALA A 95 -60.30 17.47 -39.74
N VAL A 96 -60.86 16.60 -40.58
CA VAL A 96 -60.97 15.12 -40.69
C VAL A 96 -60.62 14.65 -42.14
N LEU A 97 -60.89 13.47 -42.73
CA LEU A 97 -61.80 12.31 -42.49
C LEU A 97 -61.22 10.99 -43.09
N SER A 98 -62.05 9.95 -43.10
CA SER A 98 -61.81 8.51 -43.33
C SER A 98 -62.18 7.99 -44.74
N THR A 99 -61.49 6.93 -45.21
CA THR A 99 -62.09 5.79 -45.95
C THR A 99 -61.29 4.49 -45.71
N PHE A 100 -61.98 3.35 -45.61
CA PHE A 100 -61.43 1.99 -45.41
C PHE A 100 -61.43 1.18 -46.72
N ILE A 101 -60.42 0.31 -46.93
CA ILE A 101 -60.43 -1.01 -47.64
C ILE A 101 -59.16 -1.79 -47.16
N PRO A 102 -59.13 -3.14 -47.04
CA PRO A 102 -58.33 -3.82 -46.00
C PRO A 102 -56.95 -4.39 -46.40
N GLU A 103 -56.25 -4.85 -45.37
CA GLU A 103 -54.87 -5.38 -45.27
C GLU A 103 -54.69 -6.84 -45.78
N PRO A 104 -53.50 -7.14 -46.36
CA PRO A 104 -52.80 -8.41 -46.19
C PRO A 104 -51.53 -8.25 -45.32
N LEU A 105 -51.29 -9.16 -44.38
CA LEU A 105 -50.32 -8.98 -43.28
C LEU A 105 -48.89 -8.61 -43.73
N ALA A 106 -48.35 -7.55 -43.14
CA ALA A 106 -46.93 -7.19 -43.19
C ALA A 106 -46.36 -6.97 -41.77
N LYS A 107 -45.04 -7.10 -41.62
CA LYS A 107 -44.35 -7.08 -40.31
C LYS A 107 -44.49 -5.72 -39.60
N PRO A 108 -44.58 -5.68 -38.25
CA PRO A 108 -44.68 -4.43 -37.50
C PRO A 108 -43.45 -3.54 -37.73
N PRO A 109 -43.62 -2.23 -38.01
CA PRO A 109 -42.53 -1.29 -38.13
C PRO A 109 -41.96 -0.88 -36.76
N VAL A 110 -40.69 -0.49 -36.75
CA VAL A 110 -39.97 -0.01 -35.56
C VAL A 110 -40.44 1.43 -35.24
N PRO A 111 -40.68 1.79 -33.96
CA PRO A 111 -40.97 3.17 -33.58
C PRO A 111 -39.79 4.12 -33.88
N PRO A 112 -40.03 5.41 -34.12
CA PRO A 112 -38.97 6.37 -34.40
C PRO A 112 -38.03 6.53 -33.20
N THR A 113 -36.73 6.63 -33.48
CA THR A 113 -35.69 6.83 -32.46
C THR A 113 -35.74 8.24 -31.91
N ASP A 114 -36.22 8.41 -30.67
CA ASP A 114 -36.02 9.66 -29.93
C ASP A 114 -34.53 9.97 -29.75
N ALA A 115 -34.19 11.25 -29.76
CA ALA A 115 -32.81 11.71 -29.78
C ALA A 115 -32.05 11.31 -28.50
N VAL A 116 -31.13 10.35 -28.64
CA VAL A 116 -30.23 9.92 -27.56
C VAL A 116 -29.37 11.12 -27.14
N ALA A 117 -29.65 11.64 -25.95
CA ALA A 117 -28.76 12.59 -25.28
C ALA A 117 -27.36 11.98 -25.11
N PRO A 118 -26.28 12.77 -25.20
CA PRO A 118 -24.93 12.24 -25.01
C PRO A 118 -24.84 11.53 -23.64
N PRO A 119 -24.22 10.34 -23.57
CA PRO A 119 -24.16 9.59 -22.32
C PRO A 119 -23.45 10.43 -21.26
N PRO A 120 -23.89 10.38 -19.99
CA PRO A 120 -23.17 11.05 -18.92
C PRO A 120 -21.74 10.51 -18.88
N THR A 121 -20.77 11.41 -18.79
CA THR A 121 -19.37 11.05 -18.54
C THR A 121 -19.32 10.09 -17.36
N PRO A 122 -18.66 8.94 -17.45
CA PRO A 122 -18.69 7.94 -16.38
C PRO A 122 -18.07 8.52 -15.12
N THR A 123 -18.90 8.92 -14.17
CA THR A 123 -18.50 9.21 -12.80
C THR A 123 -17.79 7.97 -12.28
N ALA A 124 -16.51 8.11 -11.91
CA ALA A 124 -15.78 6.98 -11.34
C ALA A 124 -16.52 6.48 -10.08
N PRO A 125 -16.59 5.15 -9.85
CA PRO A 125 -17.25 4.64 -8.67
C PRO A 125 -16.57 5.22 -7.42
N VAL A 126 -17.35 5.96 -6.65
CA VAL A 126 -17.09 6.11 -5.22
C VAL A 126 -17.40 4.75 -4.64
N TYR A 127 -16.38 4.03 -4.18
CA TYR A 127 -16.61 2.87 -3.32
C TYR A 127 -17.20 3.43 -2.03
N GLU A 128 -18.34 2.90 -1.59
CA GLU A 128 -18.84 3.26 -0.26
C GLU A 128 -17.85 2.67 0.76
N GLU A 129 -17.22 3.53 1.57
CA GLU A 129 -16.39 3.08 2.70
C GLU A 129 -17.31 2.41 3.71
N SER A 130 -17.54 1.12 3.51
CA SER A 130 -18.56 0.34 4.22
C SER A 130 -18.32 0.42 5.72
N SER A 131 -19.34 0.88 6.44
CA SER A 131 -19.29 0.98 7.90
C SER A 131 -19.49 -0.39 8.55
N SER A 132 -18.56 -1.32 8.30
CA SER A 132 -18.28 -2.42 9.22
C SER A 132 -17.50 -1.92 10.44
N ALA A 133 -17.97 -0.81 11.03
CA ALA A 133 -17.50 -0.32 12.31
C ALA A 133 -17.62 -1.47 13.31
N PRO A 134 -16.51 -1.90 13.95
CA PRO A 134 -16.53 -3.08 14.79
C PRO A 134 -17.42 -2.78 16.00
N ALA A 135 -18.59 -3.42 16.03
CA ALA A 135 -19.39 -3.50 17.24
C ALA A 135 -18.47 -4.03 18.35
N VAL A 136 -18.36 -3.29 19.46
CA VAL A 136 -17.47 -3.65 20.57
C VAL A 136 -18.02 -4.89 21.26
N LEU A 137 -17.71 -6.05 20.69
CA LEU A 137 -18.02 -7.35 21.24
C LEU A 137 -17.12 -7.56 22.46
N ASP A 138 -17.77 -7.51 23.63
CA ASP A 138 -17.19 -7.85 24.92
C ASP A 138 -16.75 -9.33 24.91
N SER A 139 -15.52 -9.57 24.42
CA SER A 139 -14.87 -10.87 24.34
C SER A 139 -14.30 -11.26 25.71
N SER A 140 -15.20 -11.37 26.69
CA SER A 140 -14.93 -11.78 28.07
C SER A 140 -15.36 -13.23 28.37
N ASN A 141 -15.39 -14.10 27.34
CA ASN A 141 -15.47 -15.55 27.50
C ASN A 141 -14.94 -16.33 26.27
N GLU A 142 -14.97 -17.67 26.37
CA GLU A 142 -14.57 -18.70 25.38
C GLU A 142 -13.06 -18.88 25.09
N PRO A 143 -12.35 -19.69 25.91
CA PRO A 143 -10.93 -20.04 25.69
C PRO A 143 -10.67 -21.21 24.72
N ASP A 144 -11.63 -22.14 24.56
CA ASP A 144 -11.29 -23.53 24.19
C ASP A 144 -11.24 -23.83 22.68
N GLU A 145 -12.04 -23.17 21.84
CA GLU A 145 -12.07 -23.49 20.40
C GLU A 145 -10.82 -22.99 19.65
N VAL A 146 -10.26 -21.85 20.07
CA VAL A 146 -9.02 -21.30 19.48
C VAL A 146 -7.82 -22.23 19.75
N ALA A 147 -7.79 -22.89 20.92
CA ALA A 147 -6.73 -23.80 21.30
C ALA A 147 -6.67 -25.07 20.41
N ALA A 148 -7.80 -25.52 19.87
CA ALA A 148 -7.89 -26.73 19.06
C ALA A 148 -7.16 -26.63 17.70
N LEU A 149 -6.99 -25.42 17.16
CA LEU A 149 -6.30 -25.17 15.88
C LEU A 149 -4.77 -25.23 15.99
N ILE A 150 -4.20 -25.28 17.19
CA ILE A 150 -2.75 -25.08 17.45
C ILE A 150 -1.93 -26.40 17.30
N ALA A 151 -2.59 -27.54 17.07
CA ALA A 151 -2.03 -28.87 17.31
C ALA A 151 -1.22 -29.52 16.14
N ARG A 152 -0.15 -28.89 15.62
CA ARG A 152 0.92 -29.61 14.88
C ARG A 152 2.33 -29.05 15.18
N PRO A 153 3.38 -29.90 15.30
CA PRO A 153 4.72 -29.45 15.67
C PRO A 153 5.52 -28.87 14.49
N ALA A 154 6.14 -27.71 14.71
CA ALA A 154 7.16 -27.13 13.83
C ALA A 154 8.58 -27.62 14.20
N PRO A 155 9.53 -27.67 13.24
CA PRO A 155 10.94 -27.90 13.54
C PRO A 155 11.56 -26.66 14.18
N ALA A 156 12.11 -26.79 15.39
CA ALA A 156 12.63 -25.67 16.17
C ALA A 156 13.88 -25.03 15.53
N THR A 157 13.85 -23.70 15.36
CA THR A 157 15.05 -22.88 15.12
C THR A 157 15.00 -21.66 16.05
N SER A 158 15.77 -21.70 17.14
CA SER A 158 15.71 -20.69 18.20
C SER A 158 16.42 -19.39 17.81
N ALA A 159 15.73 -18.25 17.95
CA ALA A 159 16.32 -16.92 17.90
C ALA A 159 15.96 -16.16 19.19
N THR A 160 16.93 -15.98 20.08
CA THR A 160 16.72 -15.34 21.40
C THR A 160 16.47 -13.83 21.24
N GLY A 161 15.44 -13.32 21.91
CA GLY A 161 14.95 -11.95 21.71
C GLY A 161 15.83 -10.84 22.29
N ALA A 162 15.79 -9.70 21.59
CA ALA A 162 16.06 -8.36 22.11
C ALA A 162 15.09 -7.39 21.40
N ALA A 163 14.62 -6.34 22.08
CA ALA A 163 13.67 -5.40 21.48
C ALA A 163 14.30 -4.64 20.29
N PRO A 164 13.73 -4.71 19.08
CA PRO A 164 14.38 -4.17 17.88
C PRO A 164 14.21 -2.65 17.77
N SER A 165 15.26 -1.91 18.08
CA SER A 165 15.42 -0.53 17.60
C SER A 165 15.55 -0.52 16.08
N LEU A 166 14.70 0.25 15.38
CA LEU A 166 14.68 0.30 13.91
C LEU A 166 16.04 0.78 13.34
N PRO A 167 16.59 0.11 12.31
CA PRO A 167 17.83 0.53 11.67
C PRO A 167 17.63 1.84 10.89
N SER A 168 18.53 2.80 11.10
CA SER A 168 18.48 4.11 10.44
C SER A 168 19.40 4.17 9.21
N VAL A 169 18.79 4.49 8.07
CA VAL A 169 19.38 5.05 6.83
C VAL A 169 20.75 4.49 6.37
N GLY A 170 20.72 3.66 5.33
CA GLY A 170 21.84 3.51 4.38
C GLY A 170 22.34 2.08 4.14
N GLY A 171 21.74 1.39 3.17
CA GLY A 171 22.34 0.18 2.56
C GLY A 171 21.36 -0.94 2.23
N SER A 172 20.28 -1.08 2.99
CA SER A 172 19.16 -1.96 2.67
C SER A 172 17.85 -1.24 2.98
N ALA A 173 16.86 -1.37 2.11
CA ALA A 173 15.53 -0.82 2.36
C ALA A 173 14.76 -1.80 3.27
N THR A 174 14.16 -1.30 4.35
CA THR A 174 13.41 -2.08 5.35
C THR A 174 12.40 -3.03 4.71
N TRP A 175 11.70 -2.57 3.67
CA TRP A 175 10.74 -3.37 2.91
C TRP A 175 11.35 -4.57 2.17
N LEU A 176 12.63 -4.52 1.79
CA LEU A 176 13.36 -5.67 1.22
C LEU A 176 13.86 -6.63 2.30
N ALA A 177 14.21 -6.10 3.48
CA ALA A 177 14.75 -6.88 4.60
C ALA A 177 13.68 -7.73 5.30
N TYR A 178 12.42 -7.30 5.28
CA TYR A 178 11.27 -8.03 5.84
C TYR A 178 10.33 -8.65 4.79
N ALA A 179 10.71 -8.59 3.51
CA ALA A 179 9.96 -9.23 2.43
C ALA A 179 9.98 -10.76 2.57
N VAL A 180 8.82 -11.41 2.42
CA VAL A 180 8.75 -12.88 2.41
C VAL A 180 9.28 -13.42 1.07
N PRO A 181 10.23 -14.39 1.07
CA PRO A 181 10.76 -14.96 -0.16
C PRO A 181 9.69 -15.63 -1.01
N VAL A 182 9.77 -15.43 -2.33
CA VAL A 182 8.86 -16.04 -3.31
C VAL A 182 9.53 -17.16 -4.11
N PRO A 183 8.78 -18.20 -4.52
CA PRO A 183 9.27 -19.15 -5.50
C PRO A 183 9.46 -18.48 -6.88
N ASP A 184 10.36 -19.02 -7.68
CA ASP A 184 10.51 -18.65 -9.09
C ASP A 184 9.16 -18.73 -9.83
N THR A 185 8.75 -17.59 -10.39
CA THR A 185 7.47 -17.46 -11.08
C THR A 185 7.40 -18.29 -12.37
N ARG A 186 8.55 -18.53 -13.02
CA ARG A 186 8.66 -19.12 -14.38
C ARG A 186 7.84 -18.38 -15.42
N GLY A 187 7.74 -17.06 -15.27
CA GLY A 187 6.95 -16.18 -16.16
C GLY A 187 5.43 -16.30 -15.96
N ARG A 188 4.94 -17.12 -15.03
CA ARG A 188 3.51 -17.22 -14.72
C ARG A 188 2.98 -15.92 -14.08
N PRO A 189 1.69 -15.60 -14.28
CA PRO A 189 1.07 -14.44 -13.66
C PRO A 189 1.08 -14.55 -12.12
N MET A 190 1.43 -13.46 -11.45
CA MET A 190 1.44 -13.37 -9.98
C MET A 190 0.09 -12.86 -9.45
N ILE A 191 -0.31 -13.33 -8.27
CA ILE A 191 -1.39 -12.71 -7.50
C ILE A 191 -0.89 -12.47 -6.09
N ALA A 192 -1.00 -11.22 -5.63
CA ALA A 192 -0.93 -10.88 -4.22
C ALA A 192 -2.34 -10.77 -3.64
N ILE A 193 -2.52 -11.32 -2.45
CA ILE A 193 -3.70 -11.15 -1.60
C ILE A 193 -3.24 -10.45 -0.33
N VAL A 194 -3.87 -9.32 -0.02
CA VAL A 194 -3.71 -8.61 1.25
C VAL A 194 -4.97 -8.82 2.07
N ILE A 195 -4.81 -9.13 3.36
CA ILE A 195 -5.91 -9.13 4.32
C ILE A 195 -5.75 -7.90 5.22
N ASP A 196 -6.68 -6.96 5.11
CA ASP A 196 -6.77 -5.73 5.89
C ASP A 196 -7.63 -5.93 7.16
N ASP A 197 -7.77 -4.89 8.00
CA ASP A 197 -8.51 -4.91 9.28
C ASP A 197 -8.09 -5.98 10.32
N VAL A 198 -6.93 -6.63 10.13
CA VAL A 198 -6.49 -7.72 11.01
C VAL A 198 -6.07 -7.19 12.37
N GLY A 199 -6.46 -7.91 13.42
CA GLY A 199 -6.09 -7.67 14.82
C GLY A 199 -7.23 -7.30 15.75
N LEU A 200 -8.33 -6.72 15.22
CA LEU A 200 -9.48 -6.27 16.02
C LEU A 200 -10.37 -7.46 16.44
N ASP A 201 -10.95 -8.16 15.47
CA ASP A 201 -11.58 -9.48 15.72
C ASP A 201 -10.47 -10.54 15.79
N ARG A 202 -10.06 -10.90 17.01
CA ARG A 202 -8.99 -11.92 17.23
C ARG A 202 -9.34 -13.29 16.65
N ALA A 203 -10.62 -13.69 16.69
CA ALA A 203 -11.03 -15.02 16.25
C ALA A 203 -10.96 -15.14 14.72
N ASN A 204 -11.51 -14.16 14.00
CA ASN A 204 -11.41 -14.13 12.56
C ASN A 204 -10.00 -13.74 12.06
N SER A 205 -9.23 -12.95 12.83
CA SER A 205 -7.81 -12.70 12.55
C SER A 205 -6.99 -13.98 12.58
N ALA A 206 -7.17 -14.83 13.61
CA ALA A 206 -6.53 -16.15 13.67
C ALA A 206 -6.95 -17.06 12.50
N ARG A 207 -8.23 -17.04 12.10
CA ARG A 207 -8.73 -17.78 10.93
C ARG A 207 -8.16 -17.28 9.60
N ALA A 208 -7.93 -15.97 9.45
CA ALA A 208 -7.29 -15.40 8.27
C ALA A 208 -5.77 -15.72 8.22
N ILE A 209 -5.09 -15.69 9.37
CA ILE A 209 -3.70 -16.11 9.53
C ILE A 209 -3.53 -17.63 9.29
N ALA A 210 -4.57 -18.43 9.50
CA ALA A 210 -4.55 -19.86 9.18
C ALA A 210 -4.71 -20.19 7.68
N LEU A 211 -4.87 -19.20 6.80
CA LEU A 211 -5.02 -19.43 5.35
C LEU A 211 -3.69 -19.81 4.66
N PRO A 212 -3.72 -20.62 3.57
CA PRO A 212 -2.50 -21.01 2.85
C PRO A 212 -1.74 -19.80 2.25
N GLY A 213 -0.56 -19.49 2.80
CA GLY A 213 0.30 -18.40 2.35
C GLY A 213 1.21 -18.70 1.14
N PRO A 214 2.06 -17.73 0.73
CA PRO A 214 2.20 -16.41 1.35
C PRO A 214 1.04 -15.47 1.00
N LEU A 215 0.59 -14.72 2.00
CA LEU A 215 -0.30 -13.55 1.87
C LEU A 215 0.42 -12.35 2.50
N THR A 216 -0.08 -11.14 2.29
CA THR A 216 0.26 -10.00 3.15
C THR A 216 -0.86 -9.81 4.18
N ILE A 217 -0.50 -9.69 5.46
CA ILE A 217 -1.43 -9.42 6.56
C ILE A 217 -1.20 -7.99 7.03
N SER A 218 -2.21 -7.13 6.89
CA SER A 218 -2.17 -5.74 7.31
C SER A 218 -2.88 -5.55 8.64
N PHE A 219 -2.13 -5.16 9.66
CA PHE A 219 -2.61 -5.06 11.03
C PHE A 219 -3.07 -3.64 11.36
N MET A 220 -4.26 -3.50 11.96
CA MET A 220 -4.74 -2.22 12.48
C MET A 220 -3.80 -1.69 13.57
N THR A 221 -3.33 -0.45 13.41
CA THR A 221 -2.31 0.14 14.29
C THR A 221 -2.75 0.18 15.76
N TYR A 222 -4.04 0.42 16.01
CA TYR A 222 -4.63 0.44 17.34
C TYR A 222 -5.16 -0.91 17.86
N ALA A 223 -4.97 -2.01 17.14
CA ALA A 223 -5.33 -3.33 17.65
C ALA A 223 -4.47 -3.72 18.88
N GLU A 224 -5.04 -4.58 19.72
CA GLU A 224 -4.33 -5.15 20.86
C GLU A 224 -3.53 -6.41 20.49
N HIS A 225 -2.63 -6.83 21.38
CA HIS A 225 -1.90 -8.10 21.28
C HIS A 225 -1.09 -8.28 19.96
N LEU A 226 -0.76 -7.18 19.27
CA LEU A 226 -0.10 -7.17 17.96
C LEU A 226 1.18 -8.02 17.91
N ASP A 227 2.02 -8.01 18.95
CA ASP A 227 3.22 -8.86 19.01
C ASP A 227 2.90 -10.37 18.89
N GLN A 228 1.78 -10.82 19.47
CA GLN A 228 1.36 -12.22 19.42
C GLN A 228 0.73 -12.56 18.07
N GLN A 229 -0.18 -11.71 17.57
CA GLN A 229 -0.87 -11.93 16.30
C GLN A 229 0.10 -11.85 15.10
N SER A 230 1.08 -10.94 15.17
CA SER A 230 2.12 -10.79 14.15
C SER A 230 3.20 -11.87 14.19
N ALA A 231 3.51 -12.42 15.37
CA ALA A 231 4.38 -13.61 15.48
C ALA A 231 3.72 -14.81 14.79
N LEU A 232 2.46 -15.10 15.10
CA LEU A 232 1.69 -16.18 14.47
C LEU A 232 1.60 -16.00 12.95
N ALA A 233 1.36 -14.78 12.46
CA ALA A 233 1.36 -14.48 11.03
C ALA A 233 2.70 -14.78 10.35
N ARG A 234 3.84 -14.54 11.01
CA ARG A 234 5.16 -14.94 10.48
C ARG A 234 5.42 -16.44 10.56
N GLU A 235 4.98 -17.10 11.62
CA GLU A 235 5.09 -18.56 11.77
C GLU A 235 4.31 -19.32 10.69
N HIS A 236 3.17 -18.75 10.26
CA HIS A 236 2.39 -19.21 9.10
C HIS A 236 2.96 -18.77 7.73
N GLY A 237 4.04 -17.99 7.71
CA GLY A 237 4.76 -17.60 6.48
C GLY A 237 4.19 -16.40 5.72
N HIS A 238 3.44 -15.51 6.39
CA HIS A 238 2.89 -14.29 5.80
C HIS A 238 3.82 -13.07 5.93
N GLU A 239 3.69 -12.14 4.99
CA GLU A 239 4.35 -10.84 5.01
C GLU A 239 3.53 -9.84 5.81
N LEU A 240 4.15 -8.93 6.56
CA LEU A 240 3.44 -8.04 7.47
C LEU A 240 3.40 -6.59 6.99
N MET A 241 2.24 -5.96 7.16
CA MET A 241 1.96 -4.55 6.87
C MET A 241 1.22 -3.91 8.05
N LEU A 242 1.22 -2.57 8.14
CA LEU A 242 0.29 -1.84 9.00
C LEU A 242 -0.85 -1.22 8.18
N HIS A 243 -2.07 -1.41 8.65
CA HIS A 243 -3.27 -0.77 8.14
C HIS A 243 -3.48 0.50 8.95
N VAL A 244 -3.14 1.66 8.34
CA VAL A 244 -3.04 2.95 9.04
C VAL A 244 -4.37 3.71 8.91
N PRO A 245 -4.99 4.14 10.02
CA PRO A 245 -6.28 4.83 10.01
C PRO A 245 -6.17 6.22 9.38
N MET A 246 -7.02 6.49 8.39
CA MET A 246 -7.02 7.75 7.63
C MET A 246 -8.43 8.29 7.42
N GLU A 247 -8.55 9.62 7.35
CA GLU A 247 -9.84 10.31 7.33
C GLU A 247 -10.73 9.96 6.11
N PRO A 248 -11.98 9.51 6.33
CA PRO A 248 -12.98 9.27 5.28
C PRO A 248 -13.66 10.56 4.81
N MET A 249 -14.36 10.48 3.67
CA MET A 249 -15.21 11.56 3.13
C MET A 249 -16.51 11.75 3.94
N ASP A 250 -17.10 10.66 4.43
CA ASP A 250 -18.29 10.70 5.29
C ASP A 250 -17.86 10.93 6.75
N PRO A 251 -18.25 12.06 7.39
CA PRO A 251 -17.85 12.38 8.75
C PRO A 251 -18.59 11.57 9.84
N SER A 252 -19.52 10.69 9.47
CA SER A 252 -20.16 9.74 10.38
C SER A 252 -19.36 8.44 10.57
N LEU A 253 -18.38 8.18 9.70
CA LEU A 253 -17.48 7.04 9.80
C LEU A 253 -16.31 7.36 10.74
N ASP A 254 -16.07 6.45 11.70
CA ASP A 254 -14.90 6.53 12.58
C ASP A 254 -13.81 5.57 12.08
N ALA A 255 -12.70 6.13 11.61
CA ALA A 255 -11.50 5.39 11.23
C ALA A 255 -10.66 4.93 12.45
N GLY A 256 -11.07 5.31 13.68
CA GLY A 256 -10.45 4.89 14.93
C GLY A 256 -9.45 5.89 15.54
N PRO A 257 -8.85 5.54 16.68
CA PRO A 257 -7.92 6.41 17.41
C PRO A 257 -6.65 6.72 16.59
N ASP A 258 -6.06 7.88 16.87
CA ASP A 258 -4.89 8.44 16.19
C ASP A 258 -5.00 8.56 14.64
N ALA A 259 -6.19 8.40 14.04
CA ALA A 259 -6.42 8.56 12.60
C ALA A 259 -5.81 9.84 11.99
N LEU A 260 -5.16 9.69 10.84
CA LEU A 260 -4.57 10.80 10.08
C LEU A 260 -5.68 11.60 9.40
N ARG A 261 -5.78 12.89 9.73
CA ARG A 261 -6.82 13.79 9.21
C ARG A 261 -6.24 15.05 8.60
N THR A 262 -6.99 15.62 7.66
CA THR A 262 -6.65 16.80 6.88
C THR A 262 -6.80 18.12 7.65
N ASP A 263 -7.46 18.09 8.82
CA ASP A 263 -7.63 19.24 9.72
C ASP A 263 -6.54 19.37 10.80
N LEU A 264 -5.60 18.43 10.86
CA LEU A 264 -4.52 18.41 11.85
C LEU A 264 -3.35 19.30 11.43
N ALA A 265 -2.78 20.01 12.41
CA ALA A 265 -1.48 20.67 12.20
C ALA A 265 -0.39 19.61 11.87
N PRO A 266 0.55 19.89 10.94
CA PRO A 266 1.53 18.90 10.47
C PRO A 266 2.35 18.18 11.58
N GLY A 267 2.59 18.85 12.71
CA GLY A 267 3.27 18.23 13.86
C GLY A 267 2.44 17.15 14.59
N GLU A 268 1.12 17.31 14.65
CA GLU A 268 0.19 16.33 15.24
C GLU A 268 -0.08 15.18 14.27
N LEU A 269 -0.22 15.48 12.98
CA LEU A 269 -0.27 14.46 11.92
C LEU A 269 1.01 13.59 11.95
N LYS A 270 2.19 14.23 12.06
CA LYS A 270 3.46 13.49 12.20
C LYS A 270 3.50 12.67 13.51
N ARG A 271 3.02 13.19 14.64
CA ARG A 271 2.98 12.46 15.92
C ARG A 271 2.15 11.17 15.80
N ARG A 272 0.98 11.25 15.16
CA ARG A 272 0.10 10.10 14.89
C ARG A 272 0.80 9.07 14.03
N LEU A 273 1.29 9.49 12.87
CA LEU A 273 2.00 8.61 11.93
C LEU A 273 3.27 7.98 12.55
N ASP A 274 4.03 8.71 13.38
CA ASP A 274 5.16 8.13 14.12
C ASP A 274 4.71 7.14 15.21
N TRP A 275 3.55 7.34 15.84
CA TRP A 275 2.95 6.37 16.77
C TRP A 275 2.54 5.11 16.01
N ASP A 276 1.76 5.24 14.93
CA ASP A 276 1.35 4.16 14.03
C ASP A 276 2.55 3.30 13.59
N LEU A 277 3.60 3.94 13.06
CA LEU A 277 4.81 3.29 12.57
C LEU A 277 5.70 2.69 13.68
N THR A 278 5.29 2.77 14.95
CA THR A 278 5.89 2.03 16.07
C THR A 278 5.02 0.88 16.62
N ARG A 279 3.79 0.72 16.13
CA ARG A 279 2.83 -0.29 16.63
C ARG A 279 3.22 -1.73 16.31
N LEU A 280 3.98 -1.93 15.22
CA LEU A 280 4.52 -3.22 14.82
C LEU A 280 5.91 -3.04 14.20
N SER A 281 6.85 -3.92 14.58
CA SER A 281 8.19 -3.97 13.99
C SER A 281 8.30 -5.06 12.91
N GLY A 282 9.23 -4.88 11.97
CA GLY A 282 9.50 -5.86 10.91
C GLY A 282 8.40 -5.97 9.85
N ILE A 283 7.71 -4.88 9.57
CA ILE A 283 6.75 -4.73 8.47
C ILE A 283 7.48 -4.36 7.17
N VAL A 284 6.87 -4.63 6.01
CA VAL A 284 7.39 -4.13 4.73
C VAL A 284 6.93 -2.70 4.42
N GLY A 285 5.77 -2.29 4.91
CA GLY A 285 5.15 -1.03 4.54
C GLY A 285 3.84 -0.76 5.27
N ILE A 286 3.06 0.18 4.72
CA ILE A 286 1.70 0.47 5.17
C ILE A 286 0.73 0.48 3.98
N ASN A 287 -0.56 0.36 4.28
CA ASN A 287 -1.66 0.83 3.45
C ASN A 287 -2.67 1.63 4.29
N ASN A 288 -3.62 2.29 3.62
CA ASN A 288 -4.63 3.11 4.28
C ASN A 288 -5.89 2.31 4.63
N HIS A 289 -6.30 2.40 5.91
CA HIS A 289 -7.66 2.08 6.36
C HIS A 289 -8.54 3.30 6.14
N MET A 290 -9.72 3.11 5.53
CA MET A 290 -10.56 4.19 4.99
C MET A 290 -9.72 5.19 4.16
N GLY A 291 -9.71 6.48 4.53
CA GLY A 291 -8.85 7.48 3.91
C GLY A 291 -9.37 8.12 2.63
N SER A 292 -10.63 7.94 2.21
CA SER A 292 -11.15 8.57 0.98
C SER A 292 -11.09 10.11 0.97
N LYS A 293 -10.93 10.76 2.12
CA LYS A 293 -10.61 12.20 2.22
C LYS A 293 -9.11 12.46 2.35
N PHE A 294 -8.42 11.74 3.23
CA PHE A 294 -6.99 11.96 3.47
C PHE A 294 -6.12 11.64 2.25
N SER A 295 -6.39 10.53 1.55
CA SER A 295 -5.63 10.07 0.37
C SER A 295 -5.66 11.03 -0.81
N ARG A 296 -6.58 12.00 -0.83
CA ARG A 296 -6.69 13.08 -1.81
C ARG A 296 -5.86 14.32 -1.42
N SER A 297 -5.43 14.42 -0.16
CA SER A 297 -4.62 15.53 0.33
C SER A 297 -3.16 15.34 -0.03
N THR A 298 -2.70 16.07 -1.05
CA THR A 298 -1.27 16.14 -1.40
C THR A 298 -0.39 16.52 -0.21
N GLU A 299 -0.82 17.44 0.66
CA GLU A 299 -0.05 17.82 1.85
C GLU A 299 0.04 16.68 2.88
N GLY A 300 -1.09 16.02 3.17
CA GLY A 300 -1.12 14.87 4.09
C GLY A 300 -0.31 13.69 3.58
N MET A 301 -0.48 13.32 2.31
CA MET A 301 0.25 12.21 1.68
C MET A 301 1.74 12.52 1.52
N ASN A 302 2.15 13.77 1.26
CA ASN A 302 3.56 14.15 1.24
C ASN A 302 4.27 13.90 2.59
N LEU A 303 3.58 14.15 3.71
CA LEU A 303 4.11 13.85 5.06
C LEU A 303 4.22 12.33 5.28
N VAL A 304 3.24 11.54 4.81
CA VAL A 304 3.30 10.07 4.82
C VAL A 304 4.49 9.56 4.01
N MET A 305 4.62 9.97 2.75
CA MET A 305 5.69 9.50 1.86
C MET A 305 7.09 9.93 2.33
N GLN A 306 7.21 11.09 2.99
CA GLN A 306 8.45 11.46 3.66
C GLN A 306 8.84 10.43 4.74
N ALA A 307 7.93 10.09 5.65
CA ALA A 307 8.21 9.18 6.75
C ALA A 307 8.48 7.74 6.25
N LEU A 308 7.74 7.26 5.25
CA LEU A 308 7.97 5.94 4.64
C LEU A 308 9.34 5.87 3.96
N ARG A 309 9.73 6.91 3.20
CA ARG A 309 11.06 7.01 2.58
C ARG A 309 12.18 7.02 3.62
N GLU A 310 12.06 7.82 4.67
CA GLU A 310 13.05 7.91 5.76
C GLU A 310 13.23 6.58 6.50
N ARG A 311 12.17 5.77 6.57
CA ARG A 311 12.17 4.43 7.19
C ARG A 311 12.43 3.28 6.20
N GLY A 312 12.59 3.56 4.91
CA GLY A 312 12.82 2.55 3.87
C GLY A 312 11.64 1.57 3.68
N LEU A 313 10.42 2.04 3.88
CA LEU A 313 9.16 1.26 3.78
C LEU A 313 8.50 1.42 2.40
N LEU A 314 7.62 0.48 2.04
CA LEU A 314 6.75 0.58 0.86
C LEU A 314 5.37 1.16 1.21
N PHE A 315 4.63 1.64 0.20
CA PHE A 315 3.22 2.05 0.30
C PHE A 315 2.33 1.19 -0.59
N LEU A 316 1.17 0.78 -0.09
CA LEU A 316 0.10 0.22 -0.91
C LEU A 316 -1.11 1.17 -0.83
N ASP A 317 -1.56 1.66 -2.00
CA ASP A 317 -2.79 2.46 -2.08
C ASP A 317 -4.01 1.52 -2.06
N SER A 318 -4.81 1.58 -1.01
CA SER A 318 -6.06 0.81 -0.89
C SER A 318 -7.16 1.33 -1.83
N ARG A 319 -6.94 2.47 -2.51
CA ARG A 319 -7.82 3.07 -3.53
C ARG A 319 -9.28 3.21 -3.10
N THR A 320 -9.53 3.61 -1.86
CA THR A 320 -10.87 3.87 -1.32
C THR A 320 -11.58 5.01 -2.06
N ILE A 321 -10.83 5.88 -2.74
CA ILE A 321 -11.38 6.85 -3.71
C ILE A 321 -10.62 6.83 -5.04
N ALA A 322 -11.34 7.12 -6.12
CA ALA A 322 -10.80 7.06 -7.48
C ALA A 322 -9.67 8.07 -7.76
N ASP A 323 -9.71 9.25 -7.13
CA ASP A 323 -8.72 10.34 -7.28
C ASP A 323 -7.73 10.43 -6.09
N SER A 324 -7.45 9.31 -5.42
CA SER A 324 -6.30 9.21 -4.50
C SER A 324 -5.01 9.68 -5.19
N VAL A 325 -4.23 10.50 -4.48
CA VAL A 325 -2.88 10.91 -4.89
C VAL A 325 -1.78 10.02 -4.32
N GLY A 326 -2.12 8.97 -3.55
CA GLY A 326 -1.16 8.13 -2.83
C GLY A 326 -0.03 7.59 -3.69
N SER A 327 -0.34 6.80 -4.72
CA SER A 327 0.66 6.28 -5.68
C SER A 327 1.43 7.39 -6.43
N LYS A 328 0.80 8.56 -6.69
CA LYS A 328 1.44 9.72 -7.33
C LYS A 328 2.52 10.34 -6.44
N GLU A 329 2.19 10.63 -5.17
CA GLU A 329 3.18 11.23 -4.26
C GLU A 329 4.23 10.19 -3.84
N ALA A 330 3.87 8.91 -3.75
CA ALA A 330 4.83 7.82 -3.53
C ALA A 330 5.89 7.80 -4.64
N ALA A 331 5.48 7.86 -5.91
CA ALA A 331 6.40 8.00 -7.04
C ALA A 331 7.25 9.27 -6.95
N ALA A 332 6.65 10.42 -6.61
CA ALA A 332 7.37 11.70 -6.51
C ALA A 332 8.43 11.72 -5.38
N TYR A 333 8.19 10.99 -4.29
CA TYR A 333 9.13 10.86 -3.17
C TYR A 333 10.15 9.72 -3.36
N GLY A 334 9.97 8.84 -4.34
CA GLY A 334 10.78 7.63 -4.51
C GLY A 334 10.44 6.51 -3.51
N VAL A 335 9.21 6.50 -2.99
CA VAL A 335 8.67 5.42 -2.16
C VAL A 335 8.23 4.27 -3.09
N PRO A 336 8.73 3.03 -2.90
CA PRO A 336 8.26 1.86 -3.64
C PRO A 336 6.77 1.64 -3.33
N HIS A 337 5.95 1.48 -4.37
CA HIS A 337 4.50 1.40 -4.18
C HIS A 337 3.80 0.44 -5.15
N ALA A 338 2.55 0.12 -4.81
CA ALA A 338 1.57 -0.53 -5.66
C ALA A 338 0.16 0.03 -5.39
N ASP A 339 -0.73 -0.17 -6.34
CA ASP A 339 -2.17 0.10 -6.24
C ASP A 339 -2.93 -1.22 -6.01
N ARG A 340 -4.05 -1.19 -5.27
CA ARG A 340 -5.07 -2.25 -5.34
C ARG A 340 -5.67 -2.33 -6.75
N ASP A 341 -5.87 -3.55 -7.26
CA ASP A 341 -6.67 -3.81 -8.46
C ASP A 341 -8.13 -4.16 -8.14
N VAL A 342 -8.35 -5.01 -7.13
CA VAL A 342 -9.67 -5.58 -6.80
C VAL A 342 -9.90 -5.53 -5.29
N PHE A 343 -11.07 -5.03 -4.89
CA PHE A 343 -11.61 -5.23 -3.54
C PHE A 343 -12.42 -6.53 -3.59
N LEU A 344 -12.14 -7.48 -2.70
CA LEU A 344 -12.67 -8.84 -2.80
C LEU A 344 -14.07 -8.97 -2.20
N ASP A 345 -14.40 -8.16 -1.20
CA ASP A 345 -15.54 -8.34 -0.31
C ASP A 345 -16.33 -7.05 0.00
N ASP A 346 -16.24 -6.07 -0.92
CA ASP A 346 -17.08 -4.85 -1.02
C ASP A 346 -18.58 -5.16 -0.79
N ASP A 347 -19.04 -6.26 -1.40
CA ASP A 347 -20.24 -6.99 -1.03
C ASP A 347 -19.79 -8.39 -0.59
N GLN A 348 -20.08 -8.73 0.67
CA GLN A 348 -19.59 -9.93 1.34
C GLN A 348 -20.35 -11.22 0.92
N SER A 349 -21.24 -11.16 -0.06
CA SER A 349 -21.94 -12.35 -0.54
C SER A 349 -20.94 -13.33 -1.22
N PRO A 350 -21.00 -14.64 -0.97
CA PRO A 350 -20.04 -15.59 -1.54
C PRO A 350 -19.99 -15.58 -3.08
N ALA A 351 -21.11 -15.26 -3.74
CA ALA A 351 -21.17 -15.11 -5.18
C ALA A 351 -20.43 -13.86 -5.69
N LYS A 352 -20.45 -12.76 -4.94
CA LYS A 352 -19.68 -11.55 -5.25
C LYS A 352 -18.19 -11.77 -5.04
N ILE A 353 -17.80 -12.39 -3.93
CA ILE A 353 -16.39 -12.68 -3.63
C ILE A 353 -15.81 -13.63 -4.69
N ASP A 354 -16.54 -14.67 -5.10
CA ASP A 354 -16.12 -15.54 -6.21
C ASP A 354 -16.06 -14.79 -7.56
N GLN A 355 -16.92 -13.78 -7.79
CA GLN A 355 -16.81 -12.88 -8.95
C GLN A 355 -15.53 -12.02 -8.90
N MET A 356 -15.20 -11.45 -7.74
CA MET A 356 -14.03 -10.59 -7.56
C MET A 356 -12.72 -11.39 -7.64
N LEU A 357 -12.68 -12.62 -7.14
CA LEU A 357 -11.57 -13.55 -7.36
C LEU A 357 -11.39 -13.87 -8.86
N ALA A 358 -12.47 -14.09 -9.61
CA ALA A 358 -12.40 -14.30 -11.06
C ALA A 358 -11.92 -13.05 -11.83
N GLU A 359 -12.28 -11.85 -11.37
CA GLU A 359 -11.79 -10.57 -11.92
C GLU A 359 -10.29 -10.37 -11.62
N LEU A 360 -9.85 -10.69 -10.41
CA LEU A 360 -8.44 -10.67 -10.01
C LEU A 360 -7.60 -11.62 -10.87
N GLU A 361 -8.10 -12.84 -11.11
CA GLU A 361 -7.50 -13.78 -12.07
C GLU A 361 -7.41 -13.20 -13.50
N ARG A 362 -8.44 -12.47 -13.95
CA ARG A 362 -8.49 -11.86 -15.28
C ARG A 362 -7.46 -10.74 -15.43
N ILE A 363 -7.32 -9.87 -14.44
CA ILE A 363 -6.31 -8.81 -14.41
C ILE A 363 -4.90 -9.41 -14.36
N ALA A 364 -4.69 -10.42 -13.51
CA ALA A 364 -3.40 -11.12 -13.40
C ALA A 364 -3.00 -11.80 -14.72
N ARG A 365 -3.93 -12.45 -15.43
CA ARG A 365 -3.67 -13.00 -16.78
C ARG A 365 -3.33 -11.90 -17.81
N LYS A 366 -4.00 -10.74 -17.77
CA LYS A 366 -3.81 -9.65 -18.74
C LYS A 366 -2.50 -8.87 -18.55
N ARG A 367 -2.17 -8.50 -17.30
CA ARG A 367 -0.99 -7.67 -16.97
C ARG A 367 0.22 -8.49 -16.50
N GLY A 368 0.02 -9.80 -16.27
CA GLY A 368 0.99 -10.69 -15.66
C GLY A 368 1.10 -10.57 -14.13
N TYR A 369 0.34 -9.67 -13.49
CA TYR A 369 0.21 -9.60 -12.03
C TYR A 369 -1.07 -8.88 -11.60
N ALA A 370 -1.60 -9.19 -10.40
CA ALA A 370 -2.66 -8.41 -9.75
C ALA A 370 -2.57 -8.41 -8.21
N VAL A 371 -3.20 -7.41 -7.58
CA VAL A 371 -3.32 -7.18 -6.14
C VAL A 371 -4.79 -7.17 -5.74
N GLY A 372 -5.20 -8.20 -4.98
CA GLY A 372 -6.50 -8.24 -4.32
C GLY A 372 -6.37 -7.83 -2.85
N ILE A 373 -7.31 -7.05 -2.36
CA ILE A 373 -7.47 -6.75 -0.93
C ILE A 373 -8.83 -7.27 -0.47
N GLY A 374 -8.88 -7.91 0.70
CA GLY A 374 -10.11 -8.18 1.42
C GLY A 374 -9.86 -8.19 2.93
N HIS A 375 -10.84 -8.60 3.71
CA HIS A 375 -10.85 -8.45 5.18
C HIS A 375 -11.07 -9.82 5.85
N PRO A 376 -10.87 -9.96 7.18
CA PRO A 376 -11.15 -11.20 7.91
C PRO A 376 -12.66 -11.50 8.04
N HIS A 377 -13.52 -11.09 7.11
CA HIS A 377 -14.93 -11.47 7.14
C HIS A 377 -15.09 -12.99 6.93
N PRO A 378 -16.03 -13.67 7.63
CA PRO A 378 -16.20 -15.12 7.52
C PRO A 378 -16.43 -15.64 6.09
N ALA A 379 -17.10 -14.86 5.24
CA ALA A 379 -17.33 -15.18 3.84
C ALA A 379 -16.04 -15.10 3.00
N THR A 380 -15.23 -14.06 3.19
CA THR A 380 -13.94 -13.86 2.52
C THR A 380 -12.95 -14.96 2.89
N ILE A 381 -12.85 -15.30 4.16
CA ILE A 381 -12.04 -16.43 4.65
C ILE A 381 -12.51 -17.73 4.00
N ALA A 382 -13.81 -18.00 3.95
CA ALA A 382 -14.37 -19.21 3.33
C ALA A 382 -14.21 -19.25 1.79
N ALA A 383 -14.10 -18.11 1.12
CA ALA A 383 -13.78 -18.04 -0.30
C ALA A 383 -12.28 -18.28 -0.56
N LEU A 384 -11.40 -17.60 0.18
CA LEU A 384 -9.95 -17.77 0.08
C LEU A 384 -9.51 -19.19 0.45
N GLN A 385 -10.10 -19.80 1.48
CA GLN A 385 -9.81 -21.19 1.87
C GLN A 385 -10.14 -22.21 0.76
N ARG A 386 -11.15 -21.92 -0.09
CA ARG A 386 -11.44 -22.71 -1.31
C ARG A 386 -10.49 -22.37 -2.46
N TRP A 387 -10.21 -21.08 -2.67
CA TRP A 387 -9.52 -20.59 -3.87
C TRP A 387 -8.00 -20.79 -3.81
N LEU A 388 -7.35 -20.43 -2.70
CA LEU A 388 -5.89 -20.41 -2.54
C LEU A 388 -5.21 -21.75 -2.92
N PRO A 389 -5.68 -22.94 -2.49
CA PRO A 389 -5.08 -24.22 -2.88
C PRO A 389 -5.13 -24.51 -4.38
N THR A 390 -6.06 -23.87 -5.11
CA THR A 390 -6.26 -24.10 -6.55
C THR A 390 -5.51 -23.11 -7.45
N ALA A 391 -5.01 -22.00 -6.90
CA ALA A 391 -4.41 -20.92 -7.68
C ALA A 391 -3.21 -21.38 -8.56
N ALA A 392 -2.38 -22.28 -8.04
CA ALA A 392 -1.27 -22.87 -8.80
C ALA A 392 -1.74 -23.72 -10.00
N GLN A 393 -2.86 -24.44 -9.86
CA GLN A 393 -3.48 -25.24 -10.92
C GLN A 393 -4.14 -24.34 -11.98
N ARG A 394 -4.67 -23.18 -11.56
CA ARG A 394 -5.24 -22.12 -12.41
C ARG A 394 -4.21 -21.30 -13.18
N GLY A 395 -2.92 -21.60 -12.99
CA GLY A 395 -1.78 -21.01 -13.70
C GLY A 395 -1.05 -19.87 -12.96
N PHE A 396 -1.44 -19.55 -11.72
CA PHE A 396 -0.89 -18.42 -10.97
C PHE A 396 0.26 -18.78 -10.02
N VAL A 397 0.89 -17.74 -9.48
CA VAL A 397 1.83 -17.81 -8.37
C VAL A 397 1.36 -16.86 -7.27
N LEU A 398 1.07 -17.41 -6.09
CA LEU A 398 0.78 -16.62 -4.90
C LEU A 398 2.07 -16.02 -4.35
N VAL A 399 2.02 -14.71 -4.09
CA VAL A 399 3.15 -13.91 -3.64
C VAL A 399 2.65 -12.85 -2.65
N PRO A 400 3.50 -12.33 -1.75
CA PRO A 400 3.14 -11.18 -0.94
C PRO A 400 3.32 -9.88 -1.75
N ILE A 401 2.81 -8.75 -1.24
CA ILE A 401 2.82 -7.46 -1.95
C ILE A 401 4.23 -6.98 -2.33
N SER A 402 5.24 -7.24 -1.51
CA SER A 402 6.63 -6.84 -1.81
C SER A 402 7.14 -7.41 -3.14
N ALA A 403 6.73 -8.62 -3.55
CA ALA A 403 7.15 -9.21 -4.81
C ALA A 403 6.53 -8.51 -6.04
N ILE A 404 5.30 -8.00 -5.90
CA ILE A 404 4.66 -7.16 -6.91
C ILE A 404 5.42 -5.84 -7.04
N VAL A 405 5.72 -5.19 -5.90
CA VAL A 405 6.46 -3.93 -5.82
C VAL A 405 7.88 -4.08 -6.38
N ARG A 406 8.60 -5.18 -6.11
CA ARG A 406 9.90 -5.51 -6.74
C ARG A 406 9.80 -5.53 -8.26
N ARG A 407 8.82 -6.26 -8.81
CA ARG A 407 8.60 -6.36 -10.26
C ARG A 407 8.26 -5.02 -10.90
N MET A 408 7.38 -4.23 -10.27
CA MET A 408 6.98 -2.90 -10.78
C MET A 408 8.16 -1.93 -10.83
N ASN A 409 9.04 -1.96 -9.83
CA ASN A 409 10.21 -1.08 -9.73
C ASN A 409 11.47 -1.63 -10.42
N GLY A 410 11.39 -2.77 -11.13
CA GLY A 410 12.53 -3.40 -11.80
C GLY A 410 13.61 -3.95 -10.86
N VAL A 411 13.31 -4.12 -9.57
CA VAL A 411 14.26 -4.58 -8.55
C VAL A 411 14.38 -6.09 -8.59
N THR A 412 15.33 -6.58 -9.38
CA THR A 412 15.76 -7.99 -9.37
C THR A 412 16.64 -8.27 -8.16
N GLY A 413 16.32 -9.32 -7.39
CA GLY A 413 17.10 -9.84 -6.28
C GLY A 413 16.70 -11.27 -5.96
#